data_AF-A0A3C1U9M4-F1
#
_entry.id   AF-A0A3C1U9M4-F1
#
_cell.length_a   1.000
_cell.length_b   1.000
_cell.length_c   1.000
_cell.angle_alpha   90.00
_cell.angle_beta   90.00
_cell.angle_gamma   90.00
#
_symmetry.space_group_name_H-M   'P 1'
#
loop_
_entity.id
_entity.type
_entity.pdbx_description
1 polymer ?
#
loop_
_entity_poly.entity_id
_entity_poly.type
_entity_poly.pdbx_seq_one_letter_code
_entity_poly.pdbx_strand_id
1 'polypeptide(L)'
;MGKYFGTDGIRGKANETLRVETAFAVGRYLGYAFSKEKHGKILIGMDTRLSSSMFEAALAAGASASGADVYCLKVVPTPAVAYLTGLDDFDCGVMISASHNPFYDNGIKVFNHQGVKISNDLEAEIEAFIDHKIDIPYAEDEKIGRVFDYREGLKRYTDHLKSLFTMDLSEMTLALDTANGSATTSAYDVLTSFGAHCILIHNQPDGININTHCGSTHPQSLQALVKGVKANLGLAFDGDADRLIAVDESGNLVDGDKIIYACGVHMKEQGLLVKNKVVT
;
A
#
# COMPACT_ATOMS: atom_id res chain seq x y z
N MET A 1 1.10 -20.16 10.61
CA MET A 1 1.42 -18.73 10.83
C MET A 1 2.77 -18.67 11.52
N GLY A 2 3.65 -17.80 11.04
CA GLY A 2 4.97 -17.59 11.61
C GLY A 2 4.89 -16.91 12.99
N LYS A 3 6.03 -16.75 13.64
CA LYS A 3 6.13 -16.07 14.95
C LYS A 3 5.89 -14.56 14.83
N TYR A 4 6.31 -13.97 13.71
CA TYR A 4 6.23 -12.53 13.41
C TYR A 4 5.33 -12.26 12.21
N PHE A 5 5.41 -13.08 11.16
CA PHE A 5 4.56 -12.96 9.97
C PHE A 5 3.14 -13.47 10.27
N GLY A 6 2.19 -12.52 10.28
CA GLY A 6 0.77 -12.78 10.35
C GLY A 6 0.19 -13.11 8.98
N THR A 7 -1.11 -12.87 8.79
CA THR A 7 -1.78 -13.10 7.49
C THR A 7 -1.33 -12.11 6.40
N ASP A 8 -0.78 -10.97 6.79
CA ASP A 8 -0.43 -9.88 5.89
C ASP A 8 0.78 -9.09 6.38
N GLY A 9 1.92 -9.79 6.46
CA GLY A 9 3.20 -9.24 6.90
C GLY A 9 3.38 -9.24 8.43
N ILE A 10 4.42 -8.54 8.89
CA ILE A 10 4.68 -8.30 10.31
C ILE A 10 3.86 -7.08 10.73
N ARG A 11 3.07 -7.18 11.80
CA ARG A 11 2.27 -6.06 12.32
C ARG A 11 2.43 -5.93 13.82
N GLY A 12 2.38 -4.70 14.31
CA GLY A 12 2.44 -4.43 15.74
C GLY A 12 2.34 -2.95 16.05
N LYS A 13 2.20 -2.64 17.35
CA LYS A 13 2.26 -1.29 17.84
C LYS A 13 3.69 -0.77 17.71
N ALA A 14 3.86 0.34 17.01
CA ALA A 14 5.17 0.90 16.69
C ALA A 14 5.95 1.21 17.97
N ASN A 15 7.23 0.82 17.98
CA ASN A 15 8.15 0.91 19.13
C ASN A 15 7.78 0.11 20.38
N GLU A 16 6.74 -0.73 20.31
CA GLU A 16 6.37 -1.63 21.41
C GLU A 16 6.53 -3.10 20.99
N THR A 17 5.68 -3.56 20.07
CA THR A 17 5.71 -4.94 19.55
C THR A 17 6.33 -5.02 18.15
N LEU A 18 6.28 -3.94 17.37
CA LEU A 18 7.06 -3.77 16.14
C LEU A 18 8.09 -2.67 16.38
N ARG A 19 9.36 -3.04 16.53
CA ARG A 19 10.45 -2.11 16.84
C ARG A 19 11.32 -1.80 15.63
N VAL A 20 12.06 -0.69 15.72
CA VAL A 20 12.94 -0.22 14.64
C VAL A 20 14.03 -1.26 14.31
N GLU A 21 14.50 -2.01 15.30
CA GLU A 21 15.48 -3.09 15.13
C GLU A 21 14.91 -4.24 14.29
N THR A 22 13.62 -4.55 14.44
CA THR A 22 12.94 -5.54 13.60
C THR A 22 12.91 -5.09 12.14
N ALA A 23 12.58 -3.82 11.89
CA ALA A 23 12.58 -3.26 10.54
C ALA A 23 13.98 -3.26 9.92
N PHE A 24 15.02 -2.90 10.69
CA PHE A 24 16.40 -3.01 10.26
C PHE A 24 16.79 -4.45 9.93
N ALA A 25 16.43 -5.42 10.78
CA ALA A 25 16.71 -6.83 10.56
C ALA A 25 16.01 -7.38 9.30
N VAL A 26 14.76 -7.00 9.05
CA VAL A 26 14.04 -7.34 7.81
C VAL A 26 14.79 -6.77 6.60
N GLY A 27 15.15 -5.49 6.64
CA GLY A 27 15.92 -4.85 5.57
C GLY A 27 17.24 -5.57 5.30
N ARG A 28 18.00 -5.86 6.37
CA ARG A 28 19.26 -6.63 6.33
C ARG A 28 19.08 -7.97 5.64
N TYR A 29 18.04 -8.73 5.99
CA TYR A 29 17.83 -10.05 5.40
C TYR A 29 17.45 -9.96 3.93
N LEU A 30 16.50 -9.07 3.58
CA LEU A 30 16.09 -8.88 2.19
C LEU A 30 17.27 -8.43 1.32
N GLY A 31 18.06 -7.47 1.80
CA GLY A 31 19.24 -7.01 1.08
C GLY A 31 20.23 -8.14 0.81
N TYR A 32 20.47 -9.01 1.80
CA TYR A 32 21.35 -10.16 1.65
C TYR A 32 20.78 -11.21 0.69
N ALA A 33 19.49 -11.53 0.83
CA ALA A 33 18.82 -12.56 0.03
C ALA A 33 18.85 -12.23 -1.47
N PHE A 34 18.65 -10.95 -1.81
CA PHE A 34 18.59 -10.48 -3.20
C PHE A 34 19.91 -9.95 -3.76
N SER A 35 20.97 -9.82 -2.94
CA SER A 35 22.27 -9.27 -3.38
C SER A 35 23.41 -10.29 -3.53
N LYS A 36 23.09 -11.57 -3.75
CA LYS A 36 24.10 -12.65 -3.81
C LYS A 36 25.03 -12.55 -5.04
N GLU A 37 24.50 -12.11 -6.19
CA GLU A 37 25.23 -12.05 -7.47
C GLU A 37 25.47 -10.62 -7.98
N LYS A 38 24.58 -9.69 -7.61
CA LYS A 38 24.56 -8.28 -8.01
C LYS A 38 23.97 -7.47 -6.86
N HIS A 39 24.00 -6.14 -6.91
CA HIS A 39 23.17 -5.34 -6.02
C HIS A 39 21.69 -5.65 -6.29
N GLY A 40 20.98 -6.16 -5.28
CA GLY A 40 19.54 -6.34 -5.34
C GLY A 40 18.84 -4.98 -5.38
N LYS A 41 17.66 -4.90 -5.99
CA LYS A 41 16.85 -3.68 -6.03
C LYS A 41 15.60 -3.87 -5.19
N ILE A 42 15.45 -3.04 -4.16
CA ILE A 42 14.34 -3.08 -3.22
C ILE A 42 13.54 -1.78 -3.29
N LEU A 43 12.25 -1.90 -3.59
CA LEU A 43 11.32 -0.79 -3.59
C LEU A 43 10.67 -0.65 -2.22
N ILE A 44 10.61 0.54 -1.64
CA ILE A 44 9.95 0.79 -0.35
C ILE A 44 8.89 1.89 -0.51
N GLY A 45 7.65 1.58 -0.14
CA GLY A 45 6.57 2.56 0.02
C GLY A 45 6.04 2.56 1.45
N MET A 46 5.29 3.60 1.81
CA MET A 46 4.68 3.72 3.12
C MET A 46 3.32 4.42 3.07
N ASP A 47 2.53 4.29 4.15
CA ASP A 47 1.39 5.16 4.40
C ASP A 47 1.78 6.43 5.17
N THR A 48 0.79 7.15 5.69
CA THR A 48 0.94 8.46 6.33
C THR A 48 1.21 8.41 7.83
N ARG A 49 1.38 7.22 8.45
CA ARG A 49 1.59 7.13 9.91
C ARG A 49 2.88 7.81 10.33
N LEU A 50 2.88 8.40 11.52
CA LEU A 50 4.04 9.05 12.12
C LEU A 50 5.26 8.13 12.20
N SER A 51 5.04 6.84 12.49
CA SER A 51 6.10 5.82 12.61
C SER A 51 6.64 5.32 11.28
N SER A 52 5.99 5.62 10.15
CA SER A 52 6.35 5.04 8.86
C SER A 52 7.71 5.51 8.35
N SER A 53 8.05 6.78 8.53
CA SER A 53 9.37 7.33 8.12
C SER A 53 10.53 6.72 8.92
N MET A 54 10.30 6.41 10.19
CA MET A 54 11.27 5.71 11.04
C MET A 54 11.53 4.29 10.54
N PHE A 55 10.47 3.56 10.17
CA PHE A 55 10.61 2.21 9.61
C PHE A 55 11.22 2.23 8.20
N GLU A 56 10.90 3.23 7.37
CA GLU A 56 11.50 3.41 6.04
C GLU A 56 13.01 3.55 6.16
N ALA A 57 13.47 4.43 7.06
CA ALA A 57 14.89 4.64 7.30
C ALA A 57 15.60 3.37 7.79
N ALA A 58 14.98 2.62 8.71
CA ALA A 58 15.54 1.38 9.25
C ALA A 58 15.64 0.27 8.19
N LEU A 59 14.57 0.05 7.42
CA LEU A 59 14.56 -0.90 6.32
C LEU A 59 15.60 -0.54 5.26
N ALA A 60 15.68 0.73 4.87
CA ALA A 60 16.64 1.20 3.88
C ALA A 60 18.08 1.01 4.35
N ALA A 61 18.38 1.41 5.59
CA ALA A 61 19.71 1.22 6.18
C ALA A 61 20.10 -0.26 6.30
N GLY A 62 19.15 -1.12 6.68
CA GLY A 62 19.39 -2.56 6.75
C GLY A 62 19.70 -3.15 5.38
N ALA A 63 18.85 -2.87 4.40
CA ALA A 63 19.00 -3.38 3.04
C ALA A 63 20.30 -2.92 2.38
N SER A 64 20.63 -1.63 2.48
CA SER A 64 21.86 -1.08 1.90
C SER A 64 23.12 -1.63 2.56
N ALA A 65 23.08 -1.85 3.88
CA ALA A 65 24.18 -2.50 4.61
C ALA A 65 24.43 -3.96 4.17
N SER A 66 23.44 -4.61 3.57
CA SER A 66 23.55 -5.96 2.99
C SER A 66 23.75 -5.97 1.47
N GLY A 67 23.94 -4.79 0.87
CA GLY A 67 24.32 -4.64 -0.53
C GLY A 67 23.19 -4.39 -1.52
N ALA A 68 21.95 -4.19 -1.06
CA ALA A 68 20.86 -3.83 -1.96
C ALA A 68 20.75 -2.32 -2.18
N ASP A 69 20.47 -1.94 -3.43
CA ASP A 69 20.01 -0.61 -3.79
C ASP A 69 18.52 -0.45 -3.41
N VAL A 70 18.21 0.59 -2.66
CA VAL A 70 16.89 0.86 -2.10
C VAL A 70 16.28 2.08 -2.76
N TYR A 71 15.02 1.96 -3.18
CA TYR A 71 14.27 3.00 -3.87
C TYR A 71 13.05 3.38 -3.03
N CYS A 72 13.05 4.57 -2.45
CA CYS A 72 12.00 5.05 -1.56
C CYS A 72 10.93 5.84 -2.32
N LEU A 73 9.72 5.29 -2.43
CA LEU A 73 8.55 5.94 -3.04
C LEU A 73 7.92 7.02 -2.15
N LYS A 74 8.21 6.99 -0.85
CA LYS A 74 7.50 7.76 0.19
C LYS A 74 6.04 7.29 0.32
N VAL A 75 5.12 8.23 0.52
CA VAL A 75 3.70 7.91 0.75
C VAL A 75 3.05 7.45 -0.54
N VAL A 76 2.58 6.20 -0.59
CA VAL A 76 1.90 5.60 -1.75
C VAL A 76 0.90 4.52 -1.32
N PRO A 77 -0.13 4.22 -2.12
CA PRO A 77 -1.00 3.06 -1.92
C PRO A 77 -0.23 1.74 -1.88
N THR A 78 -0.67 0.78 -1.06
CA THR A 78 -0.12 -0.58 -1.05
C THR A 78 -0.14 -1.22 -2.46
N PRO A 79 -1.23 -1.08 -3.25
CA PRO A 79 -1.25 -1.58 -4.63
C PRO A 79 -0.18 -0.96 -5.54
N ALA A 80 0.29 0.26 -5.26
CA ALA A 80 1.36 0.89 -6.03
C ALA A 80 2.70 0.18 -5.84
N VAL A 81 3.03 -0.20 -4.60
CA VAL A 81 4.25 -0.97 -4.29
C VAL A 81 4.20 -2.32 -5.01
N ALA A 82 3.08 -3.05 -4.89
CA ALA A 82 2.90 -4.33 -5.56
C ALA A 82 3.04 -4.21 -7.09
N TYR A 83 2.34 -3.25 -7.71
CA TYR A 83 2.38 -3.03 -9.15
C TYR A 83 3.77 -2.65 -9.66
N LEU A 84 4.41 -1.65 -9.05
CA LEU A 84 5.71 -1.15 -9.49
C LEU A 84 6.81 -2.19 -9.29
N THR A 85 6.73 -3.00 -8.23
CA THR A 85 7.68 -4.11 -8.03
C THR A 85 7.64 -5.10 -9.19
N GLY A 86 6.44 -5.46 -9.66
CA GLY A 86 6.27 -6.38 -10.78
C GLY A 86 6.63 -5.81 -12.15
N LEU A 87 6.70 -4.48 -12.29
CA LEU A 87 6.93 -3.79 -13.55
C LEU A 87 8.40 -3.39 -13.77
N ASP A 88 9.11 -2.99 -12.71
CA ASP A 88 10.34 -2.18 -12.79
C ASP A 88 11.64 -2.91 -12.44
N ASP A 89 11.74 -4.21 -12.75
CA ASP A 89 12.93 -5.04 -12.47
C ASP A 89 13.40 -4.96 -10.99
N PHE A 90 12.47 -4.74 -10.06
CA PHE A 90 12.74 -4.82 -8.63
C PHE A 90 12.71 -6.27 -8.18
N ASP A 91 13.68 -6.66 -7.33
CA ASP A 91 13.74 -8.03 -6.82
C ASP A 91 12.69 -8.26 -5.71
N CYS A 92 12.36 -7.20 -4.95
CA CYS A 92 11.23 -7.18 -4.03
C CYS A 92 10.71 -5.76 -3.74
N GLY A 93 9.49 -5.71 -3.20
CA GLY A 93 8.84 -4.49 -2.72
C GLY A 93 8.46 -4.61 -1.25
N VAL A 94 8.54 -3.51 -0.51
CA VAL A 94 8.17 -3.45 0.90
C VAL A 94 7.19 -2.30 1.10
N MET A 95 6.03 -2.61 1.69
CA MET A 95 5.05 -1.61 2.08
C MET A 95 5.00 -1.48 3.60
N ILE A 96 5.13 -0.26 4.09
CA ILE A 96 5.08 0.08 5.51
C ILE A 96 3.69 0.60 5.84
N SER A 97 2.84 -0.27 6.39
CA SER A 97 1.49 0.08 6.82
C SER A 97 0.82 -1.01 7.67
N ALA A 98 -0.12 -0.61 8.51
CA ALA A 98 -1.12 -1.47 9.14
C ALA A 98 -2.55 -1.30 8.56
N SER A 99 -2.70 -0.83 7.33
CA SER A 99 -4.00 -0.67 6.63
C SER A 99 -4.97 0.21 7.44
N HIS A 100 -6.16 -0.29 7.76
CA HIS A 100 -7.22 0.38 8.52
C HIS A 100 -6.95 0.55 10.03
N ASN A 101 -5.84 0.02 10.56
CA ASN A 101 -5.56 0.13 12.00
C ASN A 101 -5.32 1.59 12.45
N PRO A 102 -5.47 1.92 13.75
CA PRO A 102 -5.14 3.24 14.30
C PRO A 102 -3.65 3.59 14.17
N PHE A 103 -3.31 4.88 14.15
CA PHE A 103 -1.96 5.40 13.82
C PHE A 103 -0.78 4.80 14.61
N TYR A 104 -1.03 4.32 15.84
CA TYR A 104 0.00 3.75 16.70
C TYR A 104 0.42 2.34 16.29
N ASP A 105 -0.39 1.64 15.49
CA ASP A 105 0.00 0.39 14.84
C ASP A 105 0.75 0.67 13.55
N ASN A 106 1.66 -0.21 13.15
CA ASN A 106 2.24 -0.21 11.82
C ASN A 106 2.57 -1.65 11.39
N GLY A 107 3.06 -1.83 10.17
CA GLY A 107 3.41 -3.14 9.65
C GLY A 107 4.40 -3.08 8.51
N ILE A 108 4.95 -4.24 8.17
CA ILE A 108 5.90 -4.45 7.07
C ILE A 108 5.36 -5.60 6.22
N LYS A 109 4.89 -5.27 5.01
CA LYS A 109 4.42 -6.22 4.00
C LYS A 109 5.49 -6.37 2.93
N VAL A 110 5.85 -7.60 2.56
CA VAL A 110 6.88 -7.85 1.55
C VAL A 110 6.27 -8.54 0.33
N PHE A 111 6.59 -8.01 -0.84
CA PHE A 111 6.19 -8.50 -2.15
C PHE A 111 7.42 -9.01 -2.90
N ASN A 112 7.29 -10.13 -3.62
CA ASN A 112 8.33 -10.64 -4.50
C ASN A 112 8.39 -9.85 -5.83
N HIS A 113 9.32 -10.22 -6.71
CA HIS A 113 9.48 -9.64 -8.05
C HIS A 113 8.22 -9.69 -8.95
N GLN A 114 7.16 -10.41 -8.57
CA GLN A 114 5.88 -10.46 -9.32
C GLN A 114 4.81 -9.56 -8.69
N GLY A 115 5.14 -8.82 -7.64
CA GLY A 115 4.19 -7.98 -6.91
C GLY A 115 3.21 -8.75 -6.03
N VAL A 116 3.47 -10.04 -5.76
CA VAL A 116 2.65 -10.86 -4.85
C VAL A 116 3.41 -11.15 -3.56
N LYS A 117 2.72 -11.62 -2.52
CA LYS A 117 3.33 -11.96 -1.23
C LYS A 117 4.51 -12.92 -1.41
N ILE A 118 5.56 -12.71 -0.60
CA ILE A 118 6.70 -13.63 -0.53
C ILE A 118 6.27 -15.04 -0.07
N SER A 119 7.11 -16.04 -0.34
CA SER A 119 6.86 -17.41 0.09
C SER A 119 7.01 -17.56 1.61
N ASN A 120 6.30 -18.53 2.18
CA ASN A 120 6.46 -18.90 3.59
C ASN A 120 7.92 -19.29 3.92
N ASP A 121 8.67 -19.82 2.96
CA ASP A 121 10.08 -20.17 3.15
C ASP A 121 10.91 -18.91 3.40
N LEU A 122 10.72 -17.86 2.59
CA LEU A 122 11.41 -16.58 2.77
C LEU A 122 10.96 -15.88 4.06
N GLU A 123 9.67 -15.96 4.43
CA GLU A 123 9.20 -15.48 5.73
C GLU A 123 9.95 -16.19 6.88
N ALA A 124 10.03 -17.52 6.85
CA ALA A 124 10.70 -18.31 7.87
C ALA A 124 12.20 -17.99 7.99
N GLU A 125 12.87 -17.72 6.86
CA GLU A 125 14.26 -17.30 6.85
C GLU A 125 14.47 -15.90 7.48
N ILE A 126 13.58 -14.95 7.19
CA ILE A 126 13.59 -13.62 7.83
C ILE A 126 13.37 -13.77 9.34
N GLU A 127 12.41 -14.60 9.77
CA GLU A 127 12.17 -14.85 11.19
C GLU A 127 13.37 -15.50 11.89
N ALA A 128 14.04 -16.44 11.22
CA ALA A 128 15.25 -17.07 11.73
C ALA A 128 16.38 -16.04 11.94
N PHE A 129 16.51 -15.07 11.02
CA PHE A 129 17.49 -13.99 11.15
C PHE A 129 17.12 -13.01 12.29
N ILE A 130 15.85 -12.62 12.39
CA ILE A 130 15.35 -11.79 13.50
C ILE A 130 15.62 -12.46 14.86
N ASP A 131 15.46 -13.78 14.93
CA ASP A 131 15.72 -14.58 16.14
C ASP A 131 17.22 -14.91 16.36
N HIS A 132 18.14 -14.36 15.56
CA HIS A 132 19.58 -14.63 15.61
C HIS A 132 19.94 -16.13 15.48
N LYS A 133 19.14 -16.90 14.75
CA LYS A 133 19.41 -18.33 14.45
C LYS A 133 20.32 -18.52 13.25
N ILE A 134 20.45 -17.48 12.43
CA ILE A 134 21.34 -17.43 11.28
C ILE A 134 22.07 -16.09 11.28
N ASP A 135 23.31 -16.09 10.82
CA ASP A 135 24.13 -14.89 10.65
C ASP A 135 24.31 -14.59 9.17
N ILE A 136 24.34 -13.29 8.83
CA ILE A 136 24.61 -12.82 7.47
C ILE A 136 25.73 -11.76 7.52
N PRO A 137 26.66 -11.77 6.55
CA PRO A 137 27.76 -10.81 6.51
C PRO A 137 27.25 -9.38 6.24
N TYR A 138 28.05 -8.38 6.62
CA TYR A 138 27.87 -7.03 6.10
C TYR A 138 28.45 -6.93 4.69
N ALA A 139 27.85 -6.10 3.84
CA ALA A 139 28.49 -5.69 2.61
C ALA A 139 29.61 -4.70 2.94
N GLU A 140 30.74 -4.84 2.26
CA GLU A 140 31.94 -4.02 2.46
C GLU A 140 32.32 -3.36 1.13
N ASP A 141 33.07 -2.25 1.22
CA ASP A 141 33.60 -1.51 0.08
C ASP A 141 32.54 -1.19 -0.99
N GLU A 142 32.79 -1.53 -2.26
CA GLU A 142 31.89 -1.25 -3.38
C GLU A 142 30.58 -2.05 -3.33
N LYS A 143 30.48 -3.07 -2.46
CA LYS A 143 29.29 -3.90 -2.34
C LYS A 143 28.20 -3.26 -1.49
N ILE A 144 28.49 -2.16 -0.79
CA ILE A 144 27.48 -1.43 -0.02
C ILE A 144 26.44 -0.83 -0.97
N GLY A 145 25.17 -1.10 -0.71
CA GLY A 145 24.06 -0.61 -1.52
C GLY A 145 23.78 0.87 -1.29
N ARG A 146 23.03 1.48 -2.21
CA ARG A 146 22.68 2.91 -2.17
C ARG A 146 21.20 3.11 -1.85
N VAL A 147 20.85 4.27 -1.33
CA VAL A 147 19.45 4.67 -1.09
C VAL A 147 19.09 5.82 -2.02
N PHE A 148 18.00 5.67 -2.75
CA PHE A 148 17.49 6.62 -3.74
C PHE A 148 16.12 7.14 -3.33
N ASP A 149 15.90 8.45 -3.48
CA ASP A 149 14.55 9.04 -3.42
C ASP A 149 13.90 8.82 -4.80
N TYR A 150 12.79 8.06 -4.86
CA TYR A 150 12.17 7.56 -6.10
C TYR A 150 10.69 7.95 -6.20
N ARG A 151 10.36 9.22 -5.96
CA ARG A 151 8.96 9.69 -5.93
C ARG A 151 8.28 9.63 -7.30
N GLU A 152 9.05 9.63 -8.38
CA GLU A 152 8.53 9.51 -9.74
C GLU A 152 7.76 8.20 -9.98
N GLY A 153 8.02 7.15 -9.19
CA GLY A 153 7.28 5.89 -9.25
C GLY A 153 5.77 6.06 -9.03
N LEU A 154 5.35 7.00 -8.15
CA LEU A 154 3.94 7.29 -7.94
C LEU A 154 3.26 7.75 -9.23
N LYS A 155 3.93 8.60 -10.03
CA LYS A 155 3.38 9.05 -11.30
C LYS A 155 3.13 7.87 -12.24
N ARG A 156 4.09 6.94 -12.33
CA ARG A 156 3.97 5.74 -13.17
C ARG A 156 2.77 4.88 -12.78
N TYR A 157 2.54 4.70 -11.48
CA TYR A 157 1.35 4.02 -10.97
C TYR A 157 0.05 4.76 -11.36
N THR A 158 -0.02 6.08 -11.17
CA THR A 158 -1.22 6.85 -11.54
C THR A 158 -1.48 6.87 -13.05
N ASP A 159 -0.42 6.95 -13.87
CA ASP A 159 -0.54 6.88 -15.33
C ASP A 159 -1.05 5.51 -15.77
N HIS A 160 -0.60 4.43 -15.12
CA HIS A 160 -1.13 3.09 -15.36
C HIS A 160 -2.63 3.02 -15.04
N LEU A 161 -3.07 3.48 -13.87
CA LEU A 161 -4.50 3.50 -13.53
C LEU A 161 -5.33 4.28 -14.56
N LYS A 162 -4.81 5.42 -15.04
CA LYS A 162 -5.45 6.23 -16.07
C LYS A 162 -5.54 5.51 -17.42
N SER A 163 -4.57 4.64 -17.72
CA SER A 163 -4.54 3.87 -18.97
C SER A 163 -5.49 2.67 -18.99
N LEU A 164 -5.96 2.20 -17.84
CA LEU A 164 -6.83 1.02 -17.74
C LEU A 164 -8.24 1.25 -18.27
N PHE A 165 -8.70 2.50 -18.27
CA PHE A 165 -10.09 2.83 -18.58
C PHE A 165 -10.17 4.01 -19.55
N THR A 166 -11.09 3.90 -20.50
CA THR A 166 -11.57 5.05 -21.27
C THR A 166 -12.93 5.41 -20.69
N MET A 167 -12.98 6.41 -19.82
CA MET A 167 -14.20 6.84 -19.14
C MET A 167 -14.33 8.35 -19.14
N ASP A 168 -15.56 8.84 -19.20
CA ASP A 168 -15.91 10.25 -19.04
C ASP A 168 -16.76 10.39 -17.77
N LEU A 169 -16.20 11.09 -16.79
CA LEU A 169 -16.82 11.40 -15.50
C LEU A 169 -17.17 12.89 -15.39
N SER A 170 -17.18 13.65 -16.48
CA SER A 170 -17.45 15.11 -16.46
C SER A 170 -18.75 15.51 -15.78
N GLU A 171 -19.79 14.67 -15.88
CA GLU A 171 -21.10 14.88 -15.25
C GLU A 171 -21.21 14.25 -13.85
N MET A 172 -20.12 13.71 -13.30
CA MET A 172 -20.10 13.03 -12.00
C MET A 172 -19.46 13.91 -10.93
N THR A 173 -20.22 14.14 -9.85
CA THR A 173 -19.71 14.65 -8.57
C THR A 173 -19.39 13.47 -7.67
N LEU A 174 -18.11 13.32 -7.29
CA LEU A 174 -17.62 12.26 -6.42
C LEU A 174 -17.21 12.82 -5.06
N ALA A 175 -17.73 12.24 -3.98
CA ALA A 175 -17.26 12.51 -2.63
C ALA A 175 -16.18 11.50 -2.24
N LEU A 176 -15.00 11.94 -1.81
CA LEU A 176 -13.86 11.07 -1.53
C LEU A 176 -13.46 11.18 -0.05
N ASP A 177 -13.41 10.05 0.64
CA ASP A 177 -12.77 9.94 1.95
C ASP A 177 -11.45 9.19 1.81
N THR A 178 -10.35 9.93 1.95
CA THR A 178 -9.00 9.38 1.81
C THR A 178 -8.40 8.86 3.11
N ALA A 179 -9.18 8.80 4.19
CA ALA A 179 -8.82 8.26 5.51
C ALA A 179 -7.59 8.90 6.18
N ASN A 180 -7.20 10.11 5.74
CA ASN A 180 -5.89 10.71 5.96
C ASN A 180 -4.73 9.73 5.67
N GLY A 181 -4.95 8.79 4.75
CA GLY A 181 -4.05 7.70 4.38
C GLY A 181 -3.38 7.94 3.03
N SER A 182 -2.86 6.86 2.43
CA SER A 182 -2.11 6.94 1.18
C SER A 182 -2.95 7.27 -0.05
N ALA A 183 -4.28 7.08 -0.01
CA ALA A 183 -5.18 7.49 -1.10
C ALA A 183 -5.11 9.01 -1.38
N THR A 184 -4.63 9.82 -0.41
CA THR A 184 -4.37 11.26 -0.58
C THR A 184 -3.42 11.58 -1.73
N THR A 185 -2.56 10.64 -2.13
CA THR A 185 -1.53 10.86 -3.16
C THR A 185 -1.97 10.45 -4.57
N SER A 186 -3.14 9.82 -4.72
CA SER A 186 -3.53 9.21 -6.01
C SER A 186 -5.00 9.39 -6.38
N ALA A 187 -5.94 9.29 -5.42
CA ALA A 187 -7.36 9.16 -5.73
C ALA A 187 -7.91 10.37 -6.49
N TYR A 188 -7.60 11.59 -6.02
CA TYR A 188 -8.03 12.83 -6.66
C TYR A 188 -7.48 12.94 -8.09
N ASP A 189 -6.15 12.89 -8.23
CA ASP A 189 -5.46 13.07 -9.51
C ASP A 189 -5.87 12.06 -10.58
N VAL A 190 -6.22 10.83 -10.19
CA VAL A 190 -6.74 9.81 -11.11
C VAL A 190 -8.17 10.15 -11.52
N LEU A 191 -9.08 10.37 -10.57
CA LEU A 191 -10.49 10.57 -10.87
C LEU A 191 -10.76 11.88 -11.63
N THR A 192 -10.09 12.97 -11.26
CA THR A 192 -10.23 14.25 -11.98
C THR A 192 -9.64 14.20 -13.39
N SER A 193 -8.69 13.30 -13.66
CA SER A 193 -8.17 13.13 -15.03
C SER A 193 -9.19 12.56 -16.01
N PHE A 194 -10.26 11.95 -15.49
CA PHE A 194 -11.42 11.52 -16.26
C PHE A 194 -12.55 12.56 -16.26
N GLY A 195 -12.34 13.76 -15.71
CA GLY A 195 -13.31 14.85 -15.69
C GLY A 195 -14.18 14.95 -14.44
N ALA A 196 -14.06 14.03 -13.47
CA ALA A 196 -14.89 14.03 -12.27
C ALA A 196 -14.74 15.30 -11.43
N HIS A 197 -15.85 15.84 -10.93
CA HIS A 197 -15.83 16.86 -9.88
C HIS A 197 -15.66 16.19 -8.51
N CYS A 198 -14.46 16.24 -7.93
CA CYS A 198 -14.16 15.54 -6.67
C CYS A 198 -14.20 16.47 -5.46
N ILE A 199 -14.90 16.07 -4.39
CA ILE A 199 -14.98 16.75 -3.10
C ILE A 199 -14.33 15.84 -2.05
N LEU A 200 -13.21 16.27 -1.46
CA LEU A 200 -12.46 15.46 -0.50
C LEU A 200 -12.82 15.77 0.95
N ILE A 201 -12.75 14.73 1.78
CA ILE A 201 -12.65 14.79 3.24
C ILE A 201 -11.49 13.90 3.70
N HIS A 202 -10.96 14.20 4.90
CA HIS A 202 -9.85 13.46 5.50
C HIS A 202 -8.66 13.32 4.56
N ASN A 203 -8.19 14.45 4.03
CA ASN A 203 -7.10 14.54 3.06
C ASN A 203 -5.91 15.37 3.53
N GLN A 204 -5.77 15.58 4.84
CA GLN A 204 -4.70 16.37 5.44
C GLN A 204 -3.99 15.53 6.52
N PRO A 205 -3.18 14.54 6.11
CA PRO A 205 -2.46 13.68 7.06
C PRO A 205 -1.48 14.49 7.92
N ASP A 206 -1.46 14.22 9.22
CA ASP A 206 -0.55 14.83 10.20
C ASP A 206 0.35 13.82 10.93
N GLY A 207 0.28 12.55 10.54
CA GLY A 207 1.00 11.44 11.16
C GLY A 207 0.20 10.68 12.23
N ILE A 208 -0.82 11.31 12.82
CA ILE A 208 -1.60 10.72 13.93
C ILE A 208 -3.10 10.60 13.64
N ASN A 209 -3.60 11.24 12.59
CA ASN A 209 -5.01 11.30 12.23
C ASN A 209 -5.47 10.27 11.17
N ILE A 210 -4.59 9.35 10.75
CA ILE A 210 -4.96 8.25 9.83
C ILE A 210 -6.05 7.37 10.44
N ASN A 211 -7.06 7.01 9.65
CA ASN A 211 -8.22 6.20 10.03
C ASN A 211 -9.00 6.69 11.29
N THR A 212 -8.77 7.93 11.74
CA THR A 212 -9.36 8.44 12.97
C THR A 212 -10.77 8.97 12.68
N HIS A 213 -11.77 8.13 12.96
CA HIS A 213 -13.18 8.43 12.69
C HIS A 213 -13.48 8.73 11.21
N CYS A 214 -12.72 8.10 10.31
CA CYS A 214 -12.82 8.26 8.86
C CYS A 214 -12.49 6.98 8.09
N GLY A 215 -12.62 7.05 6.77
CA GLY A 215 -12.26 5.97 5.85
C GLY A 215 -13.29 4.84 5.81
N SER A 216 -12.92 3.75 5.14
CA SER A 216 -13.83 2.63 4.83
C SER A 216 -14.46 1.96 6.06
N THR A 217 -13.82 2.06 7.24
CA THR A 217 -14.33 1.49 8.49
C THR A 217 -15.24 2.46 9.27
N HIS A 218 -15.18 3.76 8.97
CA HIS A 218 -16.01 4.81 9.58
C HIS A 218 -16.58 5.75 8.50
N PRO A 219 -17.48 5.25 7.64
CA PRO A 219 -17.94 5.99 6.45
C PRO A 219 -19.03 7.03 6.74
N GLN A 220 -19.41 7.27 8.01
CA GLN A 220 -20.58 8.07 8.38
C GLN A 220 -20.47 9.53 7.92
N SER A 221 -19.27 10.12 8.02
CA SER A 221 -18.94 11.45 7.50
C SER A 221 -19.12 11.52 5.98
N LEU A 222 -18.69 10.49 5.25
CA LEU A 222 -18.86 10.40 3.80
C LEU A 222 -20.34 10.27 3.43
N GLN A 223 -21.11 9.45 4.14
CA GLN A 223 -22.56 9.33 3.94
C GLN A 223 -23.30 10.66 4.15
N ALA A 224 -22.90 11.42 5.16
CA ALA A 224 -23.44 12.75 5.40
C ALA A 224 -23.05 13.72 4.27
N LEU A 225 -21.80 13.69 3.83
CA LEU A 225 -21.29 14.53 2.74
C LEU A 225 -22.04 14.26 1.44
N VAL A 226 -22.15 12.99 1.01
CA VAL A 226 -22.84 12.60 -0.23
C VAL A 226 -24.24 13.19 -0.29
N LYS A 227 -25.03 13.05 0.78
CA LYS A 227 -26.38 13.63 0.86
C LYS A 227 -26.36 15.16 0.88
N GLY A 228 -25.43 15.75 1.62
CA GLY A 228 -25.33 17.20 1.80
C GLY A 228 -25.01 17.94 0.51
N VAL A 229 -24.12 17.38 -0.31
CA VAL A 229 -23.70 17.98 -1.60
C VAL A 229 -24.38 17.36 -2.81
N LYS A 230 -25.26 16.37 -2.59
CA LYS A 230 -25.92 15.58 -3.64
C LYS A 230 -24.91 14.97 -4.62
N ALA A 231 -23.82 14.41 -4.08
CA ALA A 231 -22.84 13.70 -4.89
C ALA A 231 -23.48 12.46 -5.54
N ASN A 232 -23.01 12.09 -6.73
CA ASN A 232 -23.47 10.90 -7.43
C ASN A 232 -22.96 9.61 -6.78
N LEU A 233 -21.78 9.66 -6.18
CA LEU A 233 -21.13 8.51 -5.55
C LEU A 233 -20.14 8.98 -4.49
N GLY A 234 -20.10 8.28 -3.36
CA GLY A 234 -19.04 8.40 -2.36
C GLY A 234 -18.07 7.23 -2.44
N LEU A 235 -16.77 7.49 -2.27
CA LEU A 235 -15.71 6.49 -2.22
C LEU A 235 -14.89 6.68 -0.94
N ALA A 236 -14.89 5.68 -0.05
CA ALA A 236 -14.09 5.64 1.17
C ALA A 236 -12.97 4.61 1.05
N PHE A 237 -11.73 5.09 1.09
CA PHE A 237 -10.53 4.26 1.16
C PHE A 237 -10.17 3.96 2.61
N ASP A 238 -9.29 2.99 2.85
CA ASP A 238 -8.59 2.83 4.12
C ASP A 238 -7.17 3.43 4.10
N GLY A 239 -6.47 3.32 5.22
CA GLY A 239 -5.19 3.99 5.45
C GLY A 239 -4.11 3.72 4.40
N ASP A 240 -4.08 2.53 3.79
CA ASP A 240 -3.13 2.18 2.73
C ASP A 240 -3.76 1.93 1.37
N ALA A 241 -5.06 2.20 1.25
CA ALA A 241 -5.85 2.14 0.02
C ALA A 241 -5.83 0.76 -0.66
N ASP A 242 -5.84 -0.32 0.14
CA ASP A 242 -6.10 -1.68 -0.35
C ASP A 242 -7.60 -2.05 -0.29
N ARG A 243 -8.41 -1.24 0.40
CA ARG A 243 -9.87 -1.40 0.49
C ARG A 243 -10.62 -0.20 -0.06
N LEU A 244 -11.84 -0.49 -0.51
CA LEU A 244 -12.82 0.50 -0.92
C LEU A 244 -14.20 0.11 -0.39
N ILE A 245 -14.89 1.08 0.21
CA ILE A 245 -16.33 1.04 0.44
C ILE A 245 -16.94 2.21 -0.31
N ALA A 246 -18.11 2.01 -0.90
CA ALA A 246 -18.81 3.05 -1.63
C ALA A 246 -20.08 3.50 -0.87
N VAL A 247 -20.57 4.66 -1.26
CA VAL A 247 -21.82 5.26 -0.76
C VAL A 247 -22.64 5.67 -1.96
N ASP A 248 -23.87 5.18 -2.08
CA ASP A 248 -24.78 5.57 -3.16
C ASP A 248 -25.27 7.02 -3.01
N GLU A 249 -25.94 7.55 -4.03
CA GLU A 249 -26.46 8.93 -4.05
C GLU A 249 -27.50 9.22 -2.96
N SER A 250 -28.11 8.17 -2.41
CA SER A 250 -29.06 8.25 -1.29
C SER A 250 -28.36 8.21 0.08
N GLY A 251 -27.04 8.03 0.10
CA GLY A 251 -26.22 7.95 1.30
C GLY A 251 -26.18 6.56 1.94
N ASN A 252 -26.60 5.50 1.24
CA ASN A 252 -26.51 4.12 1.74
C ASN A 252 -25.14 3.51 1.46
N LEU A 253 -24.71 2.60 2.34
CA LEU A 253 -23.45 1.88 2.15
C LEU A 253 -23.55 0.81 1.08
N VAL A 254 -22.59 0.86 0.16
CA VAL A 254 -22.31 -0.16 -0.84
C VAL A 254 -21.01 -0.85 -0.42
N ASP A 255 -21.17 -1.98 0.27
CA ASP A 255 -20.07 -2.78 0.80
C ASP A 255 -19.33 -3.58 -0.29
N GLY A 256 -18.25 -4.26 0.11
CA GLY A 256 -17.42 -5.05 -0.79
C GLY A 256 -18.20 -6.09 -1.60
N ASP A 257 -19.19 -6.76 -1.00
CA ASP A 257 -20.01 -7.76 -1.70
C ASP A 257 -20.82 -7.11 -2.82
N LYS A 258 -21.44 -5.96 -2.55
CA LYS A 258 -22.20 -5.21 -3.57
C LYS A 258 -21.29 -4.67 -4.67
N ILE A 259 -20.10 -4.18 -4.32
CA ILE A 259 -19.11 -3.69 -5.30
C ILE A 259 -18.67 -4.86 -6.21
N ILE A 260 -18.25 -5.97 -5.62
CA ILE A 260 -17.82 -7.17 -6.35
C ILE A 260 -18.96 -7.68 -7.24
N TYR A 261 -20.19 -7.71 -6.75
CA TYR A 261 -21.36 -8.09 -7.55
C TYR A 261 -21.56 -7.17 -8.75
N ALA A 262 -21.54 -5.85 -8.56
CA ALA A 262 -21.70 -4.87 -9.64
C ALA A 262 -20.60 -5.01 -10.70
N CYS A 263 -19.34 -5.13 -10.29
CA CYS A 263 -18.22 -5.39 -11.19
C CYS A 263 -18.39 -6.73 -11.93
N GLY A 264 -18.76 -7.80 -11.22
CA GLY A 264 -18.95 -9.13 -11.79
C GLY A 264 -20.06 -9.18 -12.84
N VAL A 265 -21.20 -8.52 -12.58
CA VAL A 265 -22.30 -8.39 -13.55
C VAL A 265 -21.82 -7.67 -14.80
N HIS A 266 -21.20 -6.49 -14.64
CA HIS A 266 -20.70 -5.72 -15.78
C HIS A 266 -19.65 -6.49 -16.59
N MET A 267 -18.65 -7.09 -15.93
CA MET A 267 -17.62 -7.88 -16.61
C MET A 267 -18.21 -9.10 -17.33
N LYS A 268 -19.25 -9.74 -16.79
CA LYS A 268 -19.94 -10.85 -17.45
C LYS A 268 -20.67 -10.38 -18.71
N GLU A 269 -21.38 -9.26 -18.65
CA GLU A 269 -22.07 -8.67 -19.79
C GLU A 269 -21.11 -8.28 -20.93
N GLN A 270 -19.90 -7.83 -20.57
CA GLN A 270 -18.84 -7.53 -21.55
C GLN A 270 -18.04 -8.77 -22.00
N GLY A 271 -18.33 -9.97 -21.46
CA GLY A 271 -17.57 -11.19 -21.78
C GLY A 271 -16.13 -11.22 -21.21
N LEU A 272 -15.81 -10.34 -20.26
CA LEU A 272 -14.49 -10.20 -19.63
C LEU A 272 -14.36 -11.02 -18.34
N LEU A 273 -15.47 -11.53 -17.78
CA LEU A 273 -15.44 -12.31 -16.54
C LEU A 273 -14.94 -13.74 -16.78
N VAL A 274 -13.70 -14.01 -16.36
CA VAL A 274 -13.06 -15.32 -16.52
C VAL A 274 -13.92 -16.44 -15.92
N LYS A 275 -14.29 -17.42 -16.76
CA LYS A 275 -15.15 -18.57 -16.40
C LYS A 275 -16.53 -18.19 -15.83
N ASN A 276 -16.97 -16.93 -15.97
CA ASN A 276 -18.18 -16.41 -15.36
C ASN A 276 -18.28 -16.68 -13.84
N LYS A 277 -17.15 -16.57 -13.12
CA LYS A 277 -17.07 -16.84 -11.68
C LYS A 277 -16.45 -15.67 -10.93
N VAL A 278 -16.96 -15.44 -9.72
CA VAL A 278 -16.41 -14.52 -8.72
C VAL A 278 -15.87 -15.39 -7.57
N VAL A 279 -14.72 -15.00 -7.02
CA VAL A 279 -14.20 -15.58 -5.78
C VAL A 279 -14.48 -14.58 -4.66
N THR A 280 -15.14 -15.07 -3.61
CA THR A 280 -15.52 -14.30 -2.41
C THR A 280 -14.87 -14.91 -1.19
#